data_AF-A0A348RY56-F1
#
_entry.id   AF-A0A348RY56-F1
#
_cell.length_a   1.000
_cell.length_b   1.000
_cell.length_c   1.000
_cell.angle_alpha   90.00
_cell.angle_beta   90.00
_cell.angle_gamma   90.00
#
_symmetry.space_group_name_H-M   'P 1'
#
loop_
_entity.id
_entity.type
_entity.pdbx_description
1 polymer ?
#
loop_
_entity_poly.entity_id
_entity_poly.type
_entity_poly.pdbx_seq_one_letter_code
_entity_poly.pdbx_strand_id
1 'polypeptide(L)'
;KDSIDDGFFAVRNPAGRNDGFWQNAPASRHGNGGILSFADGHAENWRWTENTAAEVKGLNTNTRAGDRDLEKFRLGTHVPVTPAR
;
A
#
# COMPACT_ATOMS: atom_id res chain seq x y z
N LYS A 1 -14.13 6.91 -22.04
CA LYS A 1 -13.70 6.45 -20.69
C LYS A 1 -14.91 6.71 -19.80
N ASP A 2 -15.79 5.73 -19.70
CA ASP A 2 -17.21 5.99 -19.39
C ASP A 2 -17.72 5.14 -18.21
N SER A 3 -16.82 4.75 -17.31
CA SER A 3 -17.15 4.04 -16.07
C SER A 3 -16.57 4.78 -14.86
N ILE A 4 -17.32 4.76 -13.76
CA ILE A 4 -16.85 5.17 -12.44
C ILE A 4 -15.95 4.07 -11.85
N ASP A 5 -14.96 4.47 -11.06
CA ASP A 5 -14.10 3.57 -10.29
C ASP A 5 -14.92 2.80 -9.25
N ASP A 6 -14.67 1.50 -9.12
CA ASP A 6 -15.40 0.64 -8.17
C ASP A 6 -14.97 0.83 -6.71
N GLY A 7 -14.00 1.71 -6.45
CA GLY A 7 -13.50 2.03 -5.12
C GLY A 7 -12.66 0.91 -4.51
N PHE A 8 -12.23 -0.06 -5.30
CA PHE A 8 -11.43 -1.17 -4.82
C PHE A 8 -9.98 -0.73 -4.52
N PHE A 9 -9.35 -1.31 -3.50
CA PHE A 9 -7.93 -1.12 -3.20
C PHE A 9 -7.26 -2.49 -3.00
N ALA A 10 -6.12 -2.71 -3.65
CA ALA A 10 -5.34 -3.92 -3.42
C ALA A 10 -3.84 -3.73 -3.57
N VAL A 11 -3.12 -4.59 -2.86
CA VAL A 11 -1.69 -4.79 -3.02
C VAL A 11 -1.46 -6.14 -3.67
N ARG A 12 -0.96 -6.14 -4.90
CA ARG A 12 -0.67 -7.39 -5.64
C ARG A 12 0.77 -7.82 -5.41
N ASN A 13 0.96 -9.11 -5.20
CA ASN A 13 2.25 -9.77 -5.00
C ASN A 13 3.12 -9.21 -3.84
N PRO A 14 2.59 -8.96 -2.62
CA PRO A 14 3.42 -8.48 -1.51
C PRO A 14 4.36 -9.55 -0.92
N ALA A 15 4.11 -10.84 -1.18
CA ALA A 15 4.80 -11.95 -0.55
C ALA A 15 5.97 -12.46 -1.41
N GLY A 16 7.19 -11.96 -1.17
CA GLY A 16 8.40 -12.57 -1.73
C GLY A 16 9.62 -11.68 -1.70
N ARG A 17 9.58 -10.52 -2.35
CA ARG A 17 10.72 -9.58 -2.42
C ARG A 17 10.33 -8.12 -2.17
N ASN A 18 9.10 -7.89 -1.68
CA ASN A 18 8.47 -6.57 -1.63
C ASN A 18 8.45 -5.90 -3.03
N ASP A 19 8.38 -6.70 -4.10
CA ASP A 19 8.24 -6.32 -5.49
C ASP A 19 6.78 -6.54 -5.93
N GLY A 20 5.95 -5.58 -5.54
CA GLY A 20 4.52 -5.62 -5.76
C GLY A 20 4.03 -4.48 -6.64
N PHE A 21 2.73 -4.25 -6.54
CA PHE A 21 2.06 -3.19 -7.27
C PHE A 21 0.88 -2.71 -6.44
N TRP A 22 0.74 -1.39 -6.32
CA TRP A 22 -0.47 -0.78 -5.76
C TRP A 22 -1.53 -0.71 -6.85
N GLN A 23 -2.61 -1.47 -6.67
CA GLN A 23 -3.80 -1.39 -7.50
C GLN A 23 -4.80 -0.43 -6.86
N ASN A 24 -5.20 0.60 -7.61
CA ASN A 24 -5.85 1.79 -7.07
C ASN A 24 -4.95 2.46 -6.02
N ALA A 25 -3.74 2.81 -6.46
CA ALA A 25 -2.66 3.32 -5.66
C ALA A 25 -3.09 4.46 -4.72
N PRO A 26 -2.51 4.51 -3.51
CA PRO A 26 -2.87 5.53 -2.55
C PRO A 26 -2.64 6.93 -3.12
N ALA A 27 -3.48 7.87 -2.71
CA ALA A 27 -3.41 9.23 -3.21
C ALA A 27 -2.11 9.92 -2.75
N SER A 28 -1.38 10.49 -3.70
CA SER A 28 -0.28 11.42 -3.47
C SER A 28 -0.76 12.86 -3.19
N ARG A 29 -2.01 13.18 -3.58
CA ARG A 29 -2.53 14.56 -3.67
C ARG A 29 -2.91 15.24 -2.34
N HIS A 30 -2.73 14.59 -1.19
CA HIS A 30 -3.09 15.14 0.13
C HIS A 30 -1.87 15.31 1.04
N GLY A 31 -0.89 16.10 0.56
CA GLY A 31 0.38 16.29 1.26
C GLY A 31 1.25 15.03 1.27
N ASN A 32 1.09 14.17 0.27
CA ASN A 32 1.83 12.92 0.14
C ASN A 32 1.62 11.95 1.33
N GLY A 33 0.36 11.77 1.73
CA GLY A 33 0.00 10.87 2.82
C GLY A 33 -1.51 10.68 2.95
N GLY A 34 -1.90 9.82 3.87
CA GLY A 34 -3.29 9.48 4.13
C GLY A 34 -3.47 8.60 5.37
N ILE A 35 -4.72 8.32 5.71
CA ILE A 35 -5.06 7.33 6.74
C ILE A 35 -5.31 5.99 6.05
N LEU A 36 -4.61 4.95 6.49
CA LEU A 36 -4.79 3.59 6.02
C LEU A 36 -5.46 2.77 7.11
N SER A 37 -6.60 2.15 6.80
CA SER A 37 -7.30 1.22 7.70
C SER A 37 -7.11 -0.23 7.26
N PHE A 38 -6.93 -1.12 8.23
CA PHE A 38 -6.73 -2.56 8.04
C PHE A 38 -8.02 -3.33 8.35
N ALA A 39 -8.11 -4.56 7.85
CA ALA A 39 -9.31 -5.39 7.99
C ALA A 39 -9.61 -5.81 9.45
N ASP A 40 -8.62 -5.74 10.34
CA ASP A 40 -8.77 -5.99 11.78
C ASP A 40 -9.29 -4.75 12.55
N GLY A 41 -9.56 -3.64 11.85
CA GLY A 41 -10.05 -2.39 12.42
C GLY A 41 -8.95 -1.44 12.88
N HIS A 42 -7.67 -1.80 12.75
CA HIS A 42 -6.56 -0.87 12.99
C HIS A 42 -6.53 0.23 11.93
N ALA A 43 -6.04 1.42 12.29
CA ALA A 43 -5.79 2.49 11.33
C ALA A 43 -4.53 3.25 11.69
N GLU A 44 -3.78 3.65 10.67
CA GLU A 44 -2.52 4.35 10.81
C GLU A 44 -2.52 5.62 9.95
N ASN A 45 -1.80 6.64 10.43
CA ASN A 45 -1.45 7.80 9.61
C ASN A 45 -0.12 7.55 8.88
N TRP A 46 -0.14 7.74 7.56
CA TRP A 46 0.97 7.45 6.68
C TRP A 46 1.42 8.67 5.90
N ARG A 47 2.75 8.79 5.75
CA ARG A 47 3.40 9.65 4.77
C ARG A 47 4.18 8.75 3.82
N TRP A 48 3.96 8.92 2.52
CA TRP A 48 4.62 8.11 1.50
C TRP A 48 6.09 8.50 1.40
N THR A 49 6.96 7.51 1.36
CA THR A 49 8.42 7.70 1.34
C THR A 49 9.05 7.29 0.02
N GLU A 50 8.39 6.44 -0.74
CA GLU A 50 8.85 5.95 -2.03
C GLU A 50 8.13 6.67 -3.17
N ASN A 51 8.87 7.07 -4.21
CA ASN A 51 8.29 7.74 -5.38
C ASN A 51 7.22 6.90 -6.08
N THR A 52 7.30 5.58 -5.92
CA THR A 52 6.30 4.60 -6.39
C THR A 52 4.91 4.94 -5.85
N ALA A 53 4.77 5.40 -4.61
CA ALA A 53 3.53 5.88 -4.00
C ALA A 53 3.41 7.41 -3.97
N ALA A 54 4.54 8.11 -3.82
CA ALA A 54 4.55 9.55 -3.62
C ALA A 54 4.32 10.39 -4.88
N GLU A 55 4.63 9.84 -6.05
CA GLU A 55 4.57 10.55 -7.33
C GLU A 55 3.57 9.93 -8.30
N VAL A 56 2.58 9.19 -7.77
CA VAL A 56 1.55 8.50 -8.56
C VAL A 56 0.72 9.49 -9.38
N LYS A 57 0.66 9.25 -10.70
CA LYS A 57 -0.14 10.05 -11.66
C LYS A 57 -1.36 9.30 -12.21
N GLY A 58 -1.41 7.97 -12.06
CA GLY A 58 -2.49 7.11 -12.54
C GLY A 58 -3.23 6.40 -11.41
N LEU A 59 -4.11 5.47 -11.77
CA LEU A 59 -4.79 4.60 -10.79
C LEU A 59 -3.82 3.58 -10.16
N ASN A 60 -2.70 3.30 -10.81
CA ASN A 60 -1.94 2.07 -10.60
C ASN A 60 -0.45 2.41 -10.67
N THR A 61 0.37 1.77 -9.84
CA THR A 61 1.82 2.02 -9.82
C THR A 61 2.61 0.78 -9.43
N ASN A 62 3.65 0.48 -10.20
CA ASN A 62 4.57 -0.61 -9.88
C ASN A 62 5.47 -0.19 -8.72
N THR A 63 5.70 -1.12 -7.79
CA THR A 63 6.75 -0.94 -6.78
C THR A 63 8.03 -1.65 -7.24
N ARG A 64 9.04 -1.64 -6.36
CA ARG A 64 10.33 -2.27 -6.58
C ARG A 64 10.71 -3.09 -5.36
N ALA A 65 11.61 -4.05 -5.53
CA ALA A 65 12.15 -4.77 -4.38
C ALA A 65 12.70 -3.79 -3.33
N GLY A 66 12.37 -4.04 -2.06
CA GLY A 66 12.73 -3.17 -0.94
C GLY A 66 12.00 -1.81 -0.90
N ASP A 67 10.81 -1.71 -1.49
CA ASP A 67 9.93 -0.56 -1.32
C ASP A 67 9.46 -0.46 0.15
N ARG A 68 9.82 0.64 0.82
CA ARG A 68 9.58 0.84 2.26
C ARG A 68 8.10 1.03 2.59
N ASP A 69 7.32 1.64 1.70
CA ASP A 69 5.89 1.84 1.93
C ASP A 69 5.17 0.48 1.81
N LEU A 70 5.59 -0.36 0.87
CA LEU A 70 5.07 -1.72 0.74
C LEU A 70 5.50 -2.64 1.89
N GLU A 71 6.74 -2.52 2.37
CA GLU A 71 7.21 -3.26 3.54
C GLU A 71 6.44 -2.88 4.80
N LYS A 72 6.20 -1.58 5.02
CA LYS A 72 5.36 -1.12 6.12
C LYS A 72 3.95 -1.71 6.03
N PHE A 73 3.40 -1.83 4.82
CA PHE A 73 2.04 -2.36 4.62
C PHE A 73 1.98 -3.84 4.94
N ARG A 74 3.00 -4.57 4.49
CA ARG A 74 3.18 -5.97 4.84
C ARG A 74 3.27 -6.17 6.35
N LEU A 75 4.03 -5.33 7.06
CA LEU A 75 4.17 -5.43 8.51
C LEU A 75 2.86 -5.10 9.25
N GLY A 76 2.07 -4.13 8.77
CA GLY A 76 0.77 -3.79 9.35
C GLY A 76 -0.33 -4.83 9.07
N THR A 77 -0.26 -5.55 7.95
CA THR A 77 -1.21 -6.63 7.61
C THR A 77 -0.85 -7.99 8.20
N HIS A 78 0.42 -8.19 8.59
CA HIS A 78 0.90 -9.45 9.12
C HIS A 78 0.67 -9.49 10.64
N VAL A 79 -0.27 -10.33 11.08
CA VAL A 79 -0.33 -10.75 12.49
C VAL A 79 1.03 -11.37 12.83
N PRO A 80 1.75 -10.94 13.88
CA PRO A 80 2.99 -11.60 14.25
C PRO A 80 2.67 -13.07 14.55
N VAL A 81 3.24 -13.97 13.76
CA VAL A 81 3.29 -15.38 14.16
C VAL A 81 4.05 -15.40 15.47
N THR A 82 3.34 -15.52 16.59
CA THR A 82 3.97 -15.87 17.86
C THR A 82 4.72 -17.18 17.60
N PRO A 83 6.07 -17.21 17.71
CA PRO A 83 6.76 -18.48 17.60
C PRO A 83 6.23 -19.37 18.71
N ALA A 84 5.78 -20.58 18.34
CA ALA A 84 5.44 -21.59 19.33
C ALA A 84 6.65 -21.76 20.26
N ARG A 85 6.40 -21.62 21.57
CA ARG A 85 7.39 -21.90 22.61
C ARG A 85 7.80 -23.36 22.59
#